data_AF-A0A7W1A8B0-F1
#
_entry.id   AF-A0A7W1A8B0-F1
#
_cell.length_a   1.000
_cell.length_b   1.000
_cell.length_c   1.000
_cell.angle_alpha   90.00
_cell.angle_beta   90.00
_cell.angle_gamma   90.00
#
_symmetry.space_group_name_H-M   'P 1'
#
loop_
_entity.id
_entity.type
_entity.pdbx_description
1 polymer ?
#
loop_
_entity_poly.entity_id
_entity_poly.type
_entity_poly.pdbx_seq_one_letter_code
_entity_poly.pdbx_strand_id
1 'polypeptide(L)'
;MSKWILVLVLATALVGCGTESTTSSTSVPAENPTAVPPTSEPTADPAANEIKPMPIETVNVQIRESQPVQVAVEVNGTLNDGCTEFHQMSQVRTGTTIEITITTIRPKDMMCTQQLTFYTNTIALEGEFPSGTYTVRVNGVEQTFTI
;
A
#
# COMPACT_ATOMS: atom_id res chain seq x y z
N MET A 1 -26.69 44.99 -2.00
CA MET A 1 -27.88 44.99 -2.87
C MET A 1 -27.82 43.72 -3.71
N SER A 2 -28.97 43.02 -3.85
CA SER A 2 -29.20 41.69 -4.48
C SER A 2 -28.65 40.50 -3.67
N LYS A 3 -29.41 39.68 -2.89
CA LYS A 3 -30.66 38.90 -3.16
C LYS A 3 -30.53 38.11 -4.48
N TRP A 4 -30.83 36.83 -4.63
CA TRP A 4 -31.35 35.69 -3.86
C TRP A 4 -31.25 34.52 -4.86
N ILE A 5 -31.04 33.28 -4.44
CA ILE A 5 -31.76 32.13 -5.01
C ILE A 5 -31.84 31.07 -3.92
N LEU A 6 -33.07 30.91 -3.42
CA LEU A 6 -33.56 29.73 -2.72
C LEU A 6 -33.47 28.54 -3.69
N VAL A 7 -32.91 27.42 -3.25
CA VAL A 7 -33.30 26.11 -3.79
C VAL A 7 -33.78 25.26 -2.63
N LEU A 8 -35.05 24.87 -2.76
CA LEU A 8 -35.88 24.18 -1.80
C LEU A 8 -35.88 22.69 -2.16
N VAL A 9 -35.46 21.85 -1.19
CA VAL A 9 -35.99 20.52 -0.81
C VAL A 9 -36.28 19.47 -1.90
N LEU A 10 -35.70 18.28 -1.76
CA LEU A 10 -36.49 17.04 -1.80
C LEU A 10 -35.82 15.88 -1.04
N ALA A 11 -36.35 15.56 0.13
CA ALA A 11 -36.10 14.32 0.85
C ALA A 11 -36.91 13.19 0.18
N THR A 12 -36.25 12.11 -0.21
CA THR A 12 -36.92 10.87 -0.66
C THR A 12 -36.68 9.77 0.37
N ALA A 13 -37.79 9.19 0.81
CA ALA A 13 -37.91 8.26 1.92
C ALA A 13 -37.48 6.83 1.53
N LEU A 14 -37.06 6.09 2.55
CA LEU A 14 -36.75 4.67 2.51
C LEU A 14 -37.91 3.84 1.93
N VAL A 15 -37.59 2.92 1.03
CA VAL A 15 -38.40 1.72 0.80
C VAL A 15 -37.48 0.51 0.97
N GLY A 16 -37.62 -0.17 2.12
CA GLY A 16 -37.12 -1.51 2.31
C GLY A 16 -38.09 -2.52 1.69
N CYS A 17 -37.55 -3.50 0.98
CA CYS A 17 -38.29 -4.71 0.64
C CYS A 17 -37.40 -5.90 1.03
N GLY A 18 -37.78 -6.58 2.11
CA GLY A 18 -37.30 -7.92 2.42
C GLY A 18 -38.13 -8.93 1.64
N THR A 19 -37.50 -10.00 1.16
CA THR A 19 -38.19 -11.28 0.94
C THR A 19 -37.15 -12.40 0.92
N GLU A 20 -37.31 -13.30 1.86
CA GLU A 20 -36.60 -14.57 1.98
C GLU A 20 -37.17 -15.61 1.00
N SER A 21 -36.30 -16.58 0.68
CA SER A 21 -36.59 -17.97 0.31
C SER A 21 -37.12 -18.28 -1.11
N THR A 22 -36.42 -19.15 -1.84
CA THR A 22 -36.71 -20.61 -2.00
C THR A 22 -36.33 -21.14 -3.40
N THR A 23 -35.80 -22.37 -3.44
CA THR A 23 -35.93 -23.40 -4.51
C THR A 23 -34.89 -23.33 -5.64
N SER A 24 -33.80 -24.11 -5.55
CA SER A 24 -33.62 -25.51 -6.00
C SER A 24 -33.29 -25.67 -7.48
N SER A 25 -32.12 -26.26 -7.69
CA SER A 25 -31.82 -27.34 -8.64
C SER A 25 -32.19 -27.13 -10.11
N THR A 26 -31.19 -26.77 -10.91
CA THR A 26 -31.14 -27.13 -12.33
C THR A 26 -29.85 -27.90 -12.57
N SER A 27 -29.99 -29.20 -12.85
CA SER A 27 -28.94 -30.10 -13.26
C SER A 27 -28.43 -29.71 -14.66
N VAL A 28 -27.12 -29.46 -14.78
CA VAL A 28 -26.44 -29.26 -16.08
C VAL A 28 -26.06 -30.62 -16.67
N PRO A 29 -26.32 -30.91 -17.95
CA PRO A 29 -25.83 -32.11 -18.62
C PRO A 29 -24.31 -32.06 -18.79
N ALA A 30 -23.64 -33.19 -18.51
CA ALA A 30 -22.23 -33.36 -18.79
C ALA A 30 -22.01 -33.57 -20.30
N GLU A 31 -21.30 -32.65 -20.94
CA GLU A 31 -20.63 -32.90 -22.22
C GLU A 31 -19.18 -32.42 -22.13
N ASN A 32 -18.28 -33.36 -22.35
CA ASN A 32 -16.83 -33.25 -22.50
C ASN A 32 -16.49 -34.17 -23.70
N PRO A 33 -15.43 -33.98 -24.50
CA PRO A 33 -14.33 -33.00 -24.43
C PRO A 33 -14.11 -32.22 -25.75
N THR A 34 -13.36 -31.11 -25.73
CA THR A 34 -12.33 -30.81 -26.76
C THR A 34 -11.45 -29.63 -26.29
N ALA A 35 -10.15 -29.95 -26.14
CA ALA A 35 -8.97 -29.08 -26.18
C ALA A 35 -9.02 -27.73 -25.44
N VAL A 36 -8.52 -27.74 -24.20
CA VAL A 36 -7.92 -26.54 -23.60
C VAL A 36 -6.72 -26.17 -24.49
N PRO A 37 -6.67 -24.99 -25.13
CA PRO A 37 -5.44 -24.51 -25.76
C PRO A 37 -4.35 -24.46 -24.67
N PRO A 38 -3.05 -24.63 -24.99
CA PRO A 38 -2.03 -24.37 -23.99
C PRO A 38 -2.18 -22.92 -23.54
N THR A 39 -2.76 -22.71 -22.37
CA THR A 39 -2.52 -21.54 -21.55
C THR A 39 -1.03 -21.59 -21.30
N SER A 40 -0.27 -20.89 -22.13
CA SER A 40 1.07 -20.45 -21.79
C SER A 40 0.90 -19.52 -20.60
N GLU A 41 0.82 -20.12 -19.42
CA GLU A 41 1.07 -19.46 -18.17
C GLU A 41 2.43 -18.78 -18.36
N PRO A 42 2.50 -17.44 -18.30
CA PRO A 42 3.78 -16.77 -18.41
C PRO A 42 4.62 -17.26 -17.25
N THR A 43 5.54 -18.17 -17.55
CA THR A 43 6.61 -18.57 -16.65
C THR A 43 7.31 -17.28 -16.29
N ALA A 44 7.09 -16.80 -15.07
CA ALA A 44 7.66 -15.55 -14.59
C ALA A 44 9.17 -15.69 -14.64
N ASP A 45 9.78 -15.14 -15.70
CA ASP A 45 11.22 -14.99 -15.80
C ASP A 45 11.65 -14.04 -14.67
N PRO A 46 12.47 -14.47 -13.70
CA PRO A 46 12.96 -13.59 -12.64
C PRO A 46 13.74 -12.37 -13.18
N ALA A 47 14.15 -12.36 -14.47
CA ALA A 47 14.72 -11.20 -15.14
C ALA A 47 13.70 -10.17 -15.67
N ALA A 48 12.40 -10.51 -15.69
CA ALA A 48 11.33 -9.68 -16.25
C ALA A 48 11.05 -8.39 -15.45
N ASN A 49 11.49 -8.34 -14.19
CA ASN A 49 11.24 -7.23 -13.30
C ASN A 49 12.53 -6.45 -12.99
N GLU A 50 12.36 -5.16 -12.74
CA GLU A 50 13.36 -4.24 -12.23
C GLU A 50 13.01 -3.91 -10.77
N ILE A 51 13.97 -4.10 -9.86
CA ILE A 51 13.83 -3.73 -8.45
C ILE A 51 14.71 -2.51 -8.20
N LYS A 52 14.14 -1.47 -7.58
CA LYS A 52 14.82 -0.21 -7.27
C LYS A 52 14.49 0.28 -5.85
N PRO A 53 15.34 1.10 -5.23
CA PRO A 53 14.96 1.82 -4.02
C PRO A 53 13.74 2.70 -4.29
N MET A 54 12.77 2.66 -3.39
CA MET A 54 11.61 3.53 -3.45
C MET A 54 12.02 5.01 -3.25
N PRO A 55 11.55 5.95 -4.08
CA PRO A 55 11.73 7.38 -3.81
C PRO A 55 10.98 7.77 -2.53
N ILE A 56 11.73 8.15 -1.50
CA ILE A 56 11.18 8.63 -0.22
C ILE A 56 11.30 10.15 -0.18
N GLU A 57 10.19 10.80 0.18
CA GLU A 57 10.11 12.27 0.26
C GLU A 57 10.18 12.73 1.70
N THR A 58 9.45 12.08 2.60
CA THR A 58 9.46 12.43 4.02
C THR A 58 9.44 11.20 4.91
N VAL A 59 10.06 11.38 6.08
CA VAL A 59 10.01 10.44 7.20
C VAL A 59 9.56 11.26 8.41
N ASN A 60 8.56 10.78 9.14
CA ASN A 60 8.05 11.42 10.35
C ASN A 60 8.00 10.41 11.50
N VAL A 61 8.62 10.74 12.62
CA VAL A 61 8.70 9.83 13.77
C VAL A 61 7.47 10.02 14.66
N GLN A 62 6.83 8.91 15.00
CA GLN A 62 5.68 8.83 15.90
C GLN A 62 6.06 8.01 17.14
N ILE A 63 6.10 8.66 18.30
CA ILE A 63 6.43 8.02 19.58
C ILE A 63 5.13 7.82 20.38
N ARG A 64 4.92 6.62 20.91
CA ARG A 64 3.77 6.29 21.77
C ARG A 64 4.22 6.12 23.22
N GLU A 65 3.53 6.82 24.11
CA GLU A 65 3.72 6.77 25.56
C GLU A 65 3.18 5.43 26.13
N SER A 66 3.96 4.37 25.96
CA SER A 66 3.66 3.02 26.46
C SER A 66 4.87 2.44 27.21
N GLN A 67 4.69 1.35 27.94
CA GLN A 67 5.78 0.60 28.60
C GLN A 67 5.86 -0.83 28.03
N PRO A 68 6.92 -1.19 27.28
CA PRO A 68 8.03 -0.33 26.83
C PRO A 68 7.61 0.69 25.77
N VAL A 69 8.43 1.75 25.56
CA VAL A 69 8.19 2.79 24.56
C VAL A 69 8.10 2.18 23.17
N GLN A 70 7.10 2.58 22.39
CA GLN A 70 6.92 2.14 21.01
C GLN A 70 7.18 3.32 20.06
N VAL A 71 7.97 3.07 19.03
CA VAL A 71 8.31 4.07 18.01
C VAL A 71 7.91 3.55 16.65
N ALA A 72 7.23 4.38 15.87
CA ALA A 72 6.93 4.13 14.47
C ALA A 72 7.41 5.31 13.61
N VAL A 73 7.57 5.06 12.32
CA VAL A 73 7.84 6.10 11.34
C VAL A 73 6.79 6.09 10.26
N GLU A 74 6.16 7.23 10.01
CA GLU A 74 5.35 7.45 8.83
C GLU A 74 6.28 7.87 7.68
N VAL A 75 6.24 7.10 6.61
CA VAL A 75 7.05 7.30 5.41
C VAL A 75 6.13 7.70 4.28
N ASN A 76 6.46 8.81 3.63
CA ASN A 76 5.76 9.25 2.42
C ASN A 76 6.72 9.26 1.22
N GLY A 77 6.21 8.81 0.08
CA GLY A 77 6.93 8.80 -1.18
C GLY A 77 5.96 8.75 -2.36
N THR A 78 6.50 8.62 -3.56
CA THR A 78 5.73 8.62 -4.80
C THR A 78 6.19 7.53 -5.77
N LEU A 79 5.23 6.96 -6.48
CA LEU A 79 5.43 6.04 -7.60
C LEU A 79 5.07 6.80 -8.89
N ASN A 80 5.94 6.74 -9.88
CA ASN A 80 5.90 7.65 -11.04
C ASN A 80 5.25 7.04 -12.29
N ASP A 81 4.71 5.83 -12.21
CA ASP A 81 3.92 5.21 -13.26
C ASP A 81 2.91 4.18 -12.70
N GLY A 82 2.05 3.67 -13.58
CA GLY A 82 1.01 2.71 -13.23
C GLY A 82 1.43 1.24 -13.07
N CYS A 83 2.72 0.89 -13.21
CA CYS A 83 3.19 -0.49 -13.05
C CYS A 83 4.16 -0.67 -11.88
N THR A 84 4.76 0.41 -11.39
CA THR A 84 5.67 0.35 -10.27
C THR A 84 4.85 0.10 -9.01
N GLU A 85 5.22 -0.95 -8.28
CA GLU A 85 4.53 -1.34 -7.05
C GLU A 85 5.52 -1.47 -5.90
N PHE A 86 5.01 -1.49 -4.67
CA PHE A 86 5.80 -1.87 -3.51
C PHE A 86 6.29 -3.31 -3.65
N HIS A 87 7.56 -3.55 -3.35
CA HIS A 87 8.16 -4.88 -3.42
C HIS A 87 8.43 -5.44 -2.02
N GLN A 88 9.38 -4.85 -1.31
CA GLN A 88 9.82 -5.34 -0.02
C GLN A 88 10.31 -4.19 0.85
N MET A 89 10.12 -4.34 2.16
CA MET A 89 10.71 -3.52 3.20
C MET A 89 11.57 -4.40 4.11
N SER A 90 12.72 -3.86 4.54
CA SER A 90 13.56 -4.48 5.56
C SER A 90 14.18 -3.43 6.47
N GLN A 91 14.47 -3.82 7.71
CA GLN A 91 15.10 -2.96 8.69
C GLN A 91 16.35 -3.62 9.26
N VAL A 92 17.39 -2.83 9.46
CA VAL A 92 18.62 -3.24 10.13
C VAL A 92 18.98 -2.19 11.16
N ARG A 93 19.25 -2.62 12.40
CA ARG A 93 19.62 -1.74 13.50
C ARG A 93 21.08 -1.94 13.88
N THR A 94 21.84 -0.84 13.93
CA THR A 94 23.22 -0.81 14.43
C THR A 94 23.35 0.26 15.51
N GLY A 95 23.36 -0.14 16.78
CA GLY A 95 23.41 0.79 17.91
C GLY A 95 22.16 1.67 17.98
N THR A 96 22.35 2.99 17.82
CA THR A 96 21.29 4.01 17.80
C THR A 96 20.83 4.38 16.39
N THR A 97 21.40 3.77 15.35
CA THR A 97 21.01 3.98 13.95
C THR A 97 20.13 2.83 13.45
N ILE A 98 19.02 3.18 12.84
CA ILE A 98 18.05 2.26 12.23
C ILE A 98 18.01 2.55 10.74
N GLU A 99 18.47 1.61 9.93
CA GLU A 99 18.42 1.68 8.47
C GLU A 99 17.19 0.91 7.99
N ILE A 100 16.34 1.56 7.21
CA ILE A 100 15.15 0.96 6.58
C ILE A 100 15.34 1.05 5.07
N THR A 101 15.28 -0.10 4.41
CA THR A 101 15.30 -0.20 2.96
C THR A 101 13.91 -0.56 2.46
N ILE A 102 13.34 0.29 1.62
CA ILE A 102 12.08 0.05 0.92
C ILE A 102 12.37 -0.04 -0.58
N THR A 103 11.91 -1.11 -1.22
CA THR A 103 12.10 -1.31 -2.66
C THR A 103 10.77 -1.32 -3.39
N THR A 104 10.83 -0.92 -4.66
CA THR A 104 9.75 -1.10 -5.62
C THR A 104 10.13 -2.15 -6.64
N ILE A 105 9.11 -2.72 -7.29
CA ILE A 105 9.25 -3.65 -8.40
C ILE A 105 8.46 -3.14 -9.60
N ARG A 106 9.03 -3.27 -10.79
CA ARG A 106 8.42 -2.80 -12.04
C ARG A 106 8.74 -3.79 -13.17
N PRO A 107 7.77 -4.25 -13.98
CA PRO A 107 8.06 -5.02 -15.19
C PRO A 107 8.85 -4.18 -16.20
N LYS A 108 9.92 -4.73 -16.80
CA LYS A 108 10.79 -3.99 -17.73
C LYS A 108 10.15 -3.76 -19.09
N ASP A 109 9.42 -4.75 -19.59
CA ASP A 109 8.92 -4.79 -20.97
C ASP A 109 7.44 -4.39 -21.07
N MET A 110 6.87 -3.81 -20.01
CA MET A 110 5.49 -3.35 -19.98
C MET A 110 5.41 -1.84 -20.24
N MET A 111 4.51 -1.45 -21.14
CA MET A 111 4.14 -0.05 -21.32
C MET A 111 3.22 0.39 -20.18
N CYS A 112 3.68 1.34 -19.38
CA CYS A 112 2.99 1.83 -18.19
C CYS A 112 2.36 3.19 -18.43
N THR A 113 1.25 3.47 -17.75
CA THR A 113 0.66 4.81 -17.77
C THR A 113 1.54 5.79 -17.00
N GLN A 114 1.63 7.03 -17.48
CA GLN A 114 2.32 8.11 -16.78
C GLN A 114 1.39 8.66 -15.70
N GLN A 115 1.42 8.06 -14.51
CA GLN A 115 0.58 8.42 -13.38
C GLN A 115 1.42 8.51 -12.11
N LEU A 116 1.22 9.59 -11.34
CA LEU A 116 1.84 9.74 -10.03
C LEU A 116 0.89 9.19 -8.96
N THR A 117 1.36 8.22 -8.18
CA THR A 117 0.64 7.60 -7.08
C THR A 117 1.39 7.85 -5.78
N PHE A 118 0.71 8.42 -4.78
CA PHE A 118 1.29 8.62 -3.46
C PHE A 118 1.37 7.32 -2.69
N TYR A 119 2.45 7.16 -1.94
CA TYR A 119 2.65 6.07 -1.00
C TYR A 119 2.80 6.65 0.39
N THR A 120 1.98 6.15 1.30
CA THR A 120 2.07 6.46 2.73
C THR A 120 2.03 5.15 3.49
N ASN A 121 3.00 4.93 4.35
CA ASN A 121 3.04 3.74 5.20
C ASN A 121 3.61 4.06 6.58
N THR A 122 3.07 3.43 7.62
CA THR A 122 3.56 3.55 8.99
C THR A 122 4.32 2.27 9.35
N ILE A 123 5.62 2.40 9.61
CA ILE A 123 6.52 1.29 9.91
C ILE A 123 6.85 1.32 11.40
N ALA A 124 6.50 0.26 12.14
CA ALA A 124 6.97 0.10 13.52
C ALA A 124 8.48 -0.17 13.52
N LEU A 125 9.23 0.55 14.35
CA LEU A 125 10.66 0.29 14.51
C LEU A 125 10.87 -0.88 15.47
N GLU A 126 11.71 -1.82 15.08
CA GLU A 126 12.00 -3.02 15.86
C GLU A 126 13.00 -2.75 16.99
N GLY A 127 12.80 -3.47 18.10
CA GLY A 127 13.63 -3.41 19.28
C GLY A 127 13.11 -2.46 20.37
N GLU A 128 13.88 -2.36 21.45
CA GLU A 128 13.61 -1.44 22.55
C GLU A 128 14.28 -0.09 22.32
N PHE A 129 13.70 0.95 22.90
CA PHE A 129 14.23 2.31 22.84
C PHE A 129 14.44 2.88 24.25
N PRO A 130 15.55 2.53 24.93
CA PRO A 130 15.98 3.24 26.13
C PRO A 130 16.20 4.74 25.88
N SER A 131 16.31 5.52 26.94
CA SER A 131 16.59 6.96 26.81
C SER A 131 17.85 7.23 26.01
N GLY A 132 17.77 8.17 25.07
CA GLY A 132 18.86 8.47 24.15
C GLY A 132 18.37 9.01 22.81
N THR A 133 19.34 9.39 21.99
CA THR A 133 19.10 9.93 20.65
C THR A 133 19.33 8.86 19.60
N TYR A 134 18.35 8.70 18.71
CA TYR A 134 18.31 7.72 17.64
C TYR A 134 18.20 8.40 16.29
N THR A 135 18.76 7.76 15.27
CA THR A 135 18.63 8.19 13.88
C THR A 135 17.97 7.07 13.10
N VAL A 136 16.88 7.38 12.40
CA VAL A 136 16.26 6.49 11.41
C VAL A 136 16.58 7.01 10.01
N ARG A 137 17.04 6.14 9.13
CA ARG A 137 17.30 6.43 7.71
C ARG A 137 16.44 5.53 6.85
N VAL A 138 15.60 6.10 6.01
CA VAL A 138 14.75 5.36 5.06
C VAL A 138 15.19 5.71 3.65
N ASN A 139 15.82 4.76 2.95
CA ASN A 139 16.40 4.98 1.61
C ASN A 139 17.22 6.28 1.47
N GLY A 140 18.00 6.64 2.49
CA GLY A 140 18.80 7.86 2.50
C GLY A 140 18.14 9.10 3.12
N VAL A 141 16.82 9.09 3.36
CA VAL A 141 16.14 10.19 4.08
C VAL A 141 16.26 9.95 5.58
N GLU A 142 16.92 10.87 6.28
CA GLU A 142 17.22 10.74 7.70
C GLU A 142 16.29 11.56 8.58
N GLN A 143 15.96 11.00 9.75
CA GLN A 143 15.38 11.73 10.86
C GLN A 143 16.00 11.32 12.18
N THR A 144 16.10 12.28 13.10
CA THR A 144 16.58 12.05 14.46
C THR A 144 15.44 12.24 15.45
N PHE A 145 15.41 11.40 16.48
CA PHE A 145 14.46 11.51 17.58
C PHE A 145 15.11 11.13 18.91
N THR A 146 14.52 11.58 20.01
CA THR A 146 15.01 11.31 21.37
C THR A 146 13.89 10.67 22.18
N ILE A 147 14.25 9.65 22.96
CA ILE A 147 13.40 9.04 23.99
C ILE A 147 13.87 9.49 25.37
#